data_AF-A0A0Q2LG31-F1
#
_entry.id   AF-A0A0Q2LG31-F1
#
_cell.length_a   1.000
_cell.length_b   1.000
_cell.length_c   1.000
_cell.angle_alpha   90.00
_cell.angle_beta   90.00
_cell.angle_gamma   90.00
#
_symmetry.space_group_name_H-M   'P 1'
#
loop_
_entity.id
_entity.type
_entity.pdbx_description
1 polymer ?
#
loop_
_entity_poly.entity_id
_entity_poly.type
_entity_poly.pdbx_seq_one_letter_code
_entity_poly.pdbx_strand_id
1 'polypeptide(L)'
;MFLVDEIDELKALLTRSGSTLSSILRSAFTAEGLGFSYRTASSQHLGAGTYRLTLVANVQPARAGALLDDPHGGMLQRFMWFPSTDPRLTFDTPLMPTPLTLPPHSAWQYPRELKVPYIVKHLIKDTHLKSNRGEESPLNSHALFAREKFAFALAVLDGRDEMTEEDWRLAGVASRVSEHTREWVIQEWESATEAESVREGKKNGQKQFAANQERSHQERVLRNSRRQQIIEKIAACGHAGLTRDELLHKFHSRYRDMLGPLFDGMVEDGILVRNSQDERRYVMADEDES
;
A
#
# COMPACT_ATOMS: atom_id res chain seq x y z
N MET A 1 -17.69 22.33 7.31
CA MET A 1 -17.70 20.88 7.02
C MET A 1 -16.75 20.66 5.86
N PHE A 2 -15.91 19.63 5.92
CA PHE A 2 -14.98 19.24 4.86
C PHE A 2 -15.51 17.98 4.18
N LEU A 3 -15.44 17.95 2.86
CA LEU A 3 -15.85 16.83 2.03
C LEU A 3 -14.62 16.33 1.27
N VAL A 4 -14.46 15.02 1.24
CA VAL A 4 -13.46 14.32 0.42
C VAL A 4 -14.25 13.45 -0.54
N ASP A 5 -14.33 13.90 -1.79
CA ASP A 5 -15.12 13.23 -2.83
C ASP A 5 -14.48 11.90 -3.25
N GLU A 6 -13.15 11.79 -3.17
CA GLU A 6 -12.41 10.56 -3.43
C GLU A 6 -11.28 10.36 -2.41
N ILE A 7 -11.21 9.16 -1.82
CA ILE A 7 -10.31 8.87 -0.70
C ILE A 7 -8.81 9.00 -1.05
N ASP A 8 -8.46 8.87 -2.33
CA ASP A 8 -7.08 9.01 -2.79
C ASP A 8 -6.53 10.43 -2.69
N GLU A 9 -7.40 11.45 -2.75
CA GLU A 9 -7.00 12.83 -2.48
C GLU A 9 -6.51 12.97 -1.04
N LEU A 10 -7.27 12.39 -0.10
CA LEU A 10 -6.87 12.34 1.30
C LEU A 10 -5.61 11.50 1.49
N LYS A 11 -5.48 10.37 0.77
CA LYS A 11 -4.27 9.54 0.79
C LYS A 11 -3.04 10.35 0.42
N ALA A 12 -3.09 11.08 -0.70
CA ALA A 12 -1.99 11.88 -1.20
C ALA A 12 -1.54 12.96 -0.19
N LEU A 13 -2.50 13.56 0.53
CA LEU A 13 -2.22 14.53 1.60
C LEU A 13 -1.62 13.89 2.85
N LEU A 14 -2.07 12.68 3.21
CA LEU A 14 -1.57 11.93 4.37
C LEU A 14 -0.16 11.39 4.14
N THR A 15 0.13 10.85 2.95
CA THR A 15 1.43 10.24 2.62
C THR A 15 2.50 11.25 2.22
N ARG A 16 2.16 12.53 2.10
CA ARG A 16 3.12 13.58 1.76
C ARG A 16 4.21 13.66 2.84
N SER A 17 5.48 13.67 2.42
CA SER A 17 6.61 13.79 3.35
C SER A 17 6.47 15.03 4.24
N GLY A 18 6.61 14.85 5.56
CA GLY A 18 6.41 15.90 6.56
C GLY A 18 4.96 16.27 6.84
N SER A 19 3.97 15.52 6.33
CA SER A 19 2.57 15.76 6.63
C SER A 19 2.25 15.47 8.10
N THR A 20 1.53 16.39 8.73
CA THR A 20 1.03 16.26 10.11
C THR A 20 -0.49 16.09 10.14
N LEU A 21 -1.11 15.88 8.97
CA LEU A 21 -2.56 15.82 8.85
C LEU A 21 -3.17 14.67 9.66
N SER A 22 -2.53 13.50 9.73
CA SER A 22 -3.01 12.37 10.55
C SER A 22 -3.10 12.71 12.04
N SER A 23 -2.09 13.39 12.61
CA SER A 23 -2.16 13.82 14.01
C SER A 23 -3.21 14.91 14.21
N ILE A 24 -3.29 15.88 13.31
CA ILE A 24 -4.29 16.96 13.35
C ILE A 24 -5.71 16.40 13.32
N LEU A 25 -6.02 15.45 12.44
CA LEU A 25 -7.35 14.83 12.36
C LEU A 25 -7.70 14.05 13.64
N ARG A 26 -6.72 13.38 14.27
CA ARG A 26 -6.92 12.68 15.55
C ARG A 26 -7.19 13.65 16.71
N SER A 27 -6.46 14.76 16.80
CA SER A 27 -6.71 15.81 17.79
C SER A 27 -8.02 16.56 17.52
N ALA A 28 -8.37 16.79 16.25
CA ALA A 28 -9.64 17.39 15.86
C ALA A 28 -10.83 16.51 16.25
N PHE A 29 -10.67 15.18 16.22
CA PHE A 29 -11.69 14.27 16.75
C PHE A 29 -11.90 14.50 18.25
N THR A 30 -10.87 14.65 19.07
CA THR A 30 -11.01 14.87 20.53
C THR A 30 -11.23 16.34 20.92
N ALA A 31 -11.37 17.25 19.95
CA ALA A 31 -11.46 18.71 20.15
C ALA A 31 -10.25 19.30 20.92
N GLU A 32 -9.08 18.69 20.75
CA GLU A 32 -7.81 19.22 21.24
C GLU A 32 -7.37 20.47 20.47
N GLY A 33 -6.33 21.15 20.96
CA GLY A 33 -5.74 22.29 20.26
C GLY A 33 -5.18 21.88 18.89
N LEU A 34 -5.48 22.66 17.86
CA LEU A 34 -5.00 22.46 16.50
C LEU A 34 -3.92 23.48 16.15
N GLY A 35 -2.90 23.05 15.42
CA GLY A 35 -1.80 23.92 14.99
C GLY A 35 -0.60 23.89 15.93
N PHE A 36 0.57 24.14 15.37
CA PHE A 36 1.86 24.06 16.08
C PHE A 36 2.18 25.39 16.75
N SER A 37 2.62 25.33 18.01
CA SER A 37 3.00 26.51 18.79
C SER A 37 4.32 27.17 18.32
N TYR A 38 4.97 26.64 17.28
CA TYR A 38 6.27 27.12 16.81
C TYR A 38 6.14 27.99 15.55
N ARG A 39 6.62 29.24 15.67
CA ARG A 39 6.83 30.32 14.67
C ARG A 39 5.76 31.42 14.63
N THR A 40 6.07 32.51 15.34
CA THR A 40 5.93 33.96 15.01
C THR A 40 4.62 34.54 14.46
N ALA A 41 3.67 33.76 13.97
CA ALA A 41 2.35 34.20 13.54
C ALA A 41 1.29 33.51 14.40
N SER A 42 0.77 34.24 15.39
CA SER A 42 -0.24 33.78 16.35
C SER A 42 -1.59 33.35 15.73
N SER A 43 -1.76 33.46 14.42
CA SER A 43 -3.03 33.23 13.71
C SER A 43 -3.28 31.78 13.27
N GLN A 44 -2.34 30.85 13.50
CA GLN A 44 -2.45 29.46 13.04
C GLN A 44 -2.61 28.43 14.18
N HIS A 45 -3.01 28.88 15.38
CA HIS A 45 -3.33 28.02 16.50
C HIS A 45 -4.80 28.17 16.88
N LEU A 46 -5.53 27.05 16.91
CA LEU A 46 -6.90 26.97 17.41
C LEU A 46 -6.84 26.27 18.77
N GLY A 47 -7.30 26.96 19.82
CA GLY A 47 -7.33 26.39 21.16
C GLY A 47 -8.27 25.18 21.27
N ALA A 48 -8.04 24.30 22.24
CA ALA A 48 -8.92 23.18 22.52
C ALA A 48 -10.37 23.65 22.75
N GLY A 49 -11.34 22.93 22.19
CA GLY A 49 -12.77 23.26 22.29
C GLY A 49 -13.23 24.52 21.54
N THR A 50 -12.34 25.23 20.84
CA THR A 50 -12.71 26.47 20.12
C THR A 50 -13.18 26.24 18.69
N TYR A 51 -12.89 25.05 18.13
CA TYR A 51 -13.23 24.71 16.75
C TYR A 51 -13.77 23.28 16.66
N ARG A 52 -14.85 23.10 15.89
CA ARG A 52 -15.41 21.78 15.57
C ARG A 52 -15.16 21.45 14.10
N LEU A 53 -14.32 20.44 13.87
CA LEU A 53 -14.11 19.87 12.54
C LEU A 53 -15.17 18.80 12.26
N THR A 54 -15.66 18.76 11.03
CA THR A 54 -16.47 17.65 10.51
C THR A 54 -15.95 17.30 9.15
N LEU A 55 -15.64 16.02 8.96
CA LEU A 55 -15.08 15.45 7.73
C LEU A 55 -16.00 14.33 7.27
N VAL A 56 -16.42 14.38 6.02
CA VAL A 56 -17.11 13.29 5.33
C VAL A 56 -16.20 12.86 4.18
N ALA A 57 -15.94 11.57 4.06
CA ALA A 57 -15.10 11.01 3.02
C ALA A 57 -15.82 9.87 2.31
N ASN A 58 -15.85 9.93 0.98
CA ASN A 58 -16.31 8.83 0.16
C ASN A 58 -15.14 7.88 -0.10
N VAL A 59 -15.34 6.62 0.26
CA VAL A 59 -14.29 5.59 0.20
C VAL A 59 -14.72 4.50 -0.75
N GLN A 60 -13.99 4.30 -1.85
CA GLN A 60 -14.10 3.04 -2.58
C GLN A 60 -13.42 1.93 -1.76
N PRO A 61 -14.09 0.80 -1.47
CA PRO A 61 -13.55 -0.25 -0.61
C PRO A 61 -12.14 -0.71 -1.00
N ALA A 62 -11.93 -0.99 -2.30
CA ALA A 62 -10.63 -1.40 -2.83
C ALA A 62 -9.50 -0.35 -2.68
N ARG A 63 -9.81 0.91 -2.38
CA ARG A 63 -8.85 2.02 -2.24
C ARG A 63 -8.77 2.56 -0.80
N ALA A 64 -9.38 1.86 0.16
CA ALA A 64 -9.46 2.27 1.57
C ALA A 64 -8.10 2.32 2.31
N GLY A 65 -7.00 1.92 1.67
CA GLY A 65 -5.64 2.00 2.21
C GLY A 65 -5.26 3.36 2.79
N ALA A 66 -5.85 4.48 2.35
CA ALA A 66 -5.61 5.79 2.96
C ALA A 66 -5.94 5.87 4.46
N LEU A 67 -6.93 5.10 4.90
CA LEU A 67 -7.39 5.02 6.28
C LEU A 67 -6.89 3.72 6.95
N LEU A 68 -6.70 2.64 6.18
CA LEU A 68 -6.30 1.33 6.67
C LEU A 68 -4.79 1.20 6.89
N ASP A 69 -3.98 1.74 5.97
CA ASP A 69 -2.51 1.76 6.07
C ASP A 69 -2.03 2.89 7.00
N ASP A 70 -2.60 2.99 8.21
CA ASP A 70 -2.20 3.98 9.21
C ASP A 70 -1.05 3.43 10.08
N PRO A 71 0.23 3.79 9.81
CA PRO A 71 1.37 3.29 10.56
C PRO A 71 1.37 3.72 12.04
N HIS A 72 0.55 4.71 12.41
CA HIS A 72 0.44 5.21 13.79
C HIS A 72 -0.82 4.72 14.51
N GLY A 73 -1.72 4.03 13.80
CA GLY A 73 -2.94 3.44 14.33
C GLY A 73 -4.03 4.41 14.79
N GLY A 74 -5.26 3.93 14.70
CA GLY A 74 -6.43 4.52 15.36
C GLY A 74 -7.28 5.47 14.51
N MET A 75 -6.85 5.86 13.31
CA MET A 75 -7.68 6.73 12.45
C MET A 75 -9.03 6.08 12.09
N LEU A 76 -9.05 4.80 11.74
CA LEU A 76 -10.26 4.04 11.37
C LEU A 76 -11.40 4.12 12.40
N GLN A 77 -11.07 4.06 13.68
CA GLN A 77 -12.05 4.02 14.78
C GLN A 77 -12.67 5.38 15.07
N ARG A 78 -12.11 6.45 14.50
CA ARG A 78 -12.61 7.82 14.64
C ARG A 78 -13.61 8.19 13.54
N PHE A 79 -13.92 7.26 12.65
CA PHE A 79 -14.95 7.38 11.62
C PHE A 79 -16.17 6.51 11.95
N MET A 80 -17.35 7.04 11.67
CA MET A 80 -18.57 6.24 11.51
C MET A 80 -18.69 5.88 10.03
N TRP A 81 -18.74 4.59 9.74
CA TRP A 81 -18.81 4.04 8.39
C TRP A 81 -20.27 3.81 8.02
N PHE A 82 -20.63 4.15 6.79
CA PHE A 82 -21.99 3.91 6.30
C PHE A 82 -21.90 3.42 4.85
N PRO A 83 -22.69 2.40 4.46
CA PRO A 83 -22.68 1.92 3.11
C PRO A 83 -23.37 2.95 2.20
N SER A 84 -22.77 3.23 1.05
CA SER A 84 -23.40 4.01 -0.01
C SER A 84 -24.24 3.16 -0.96
N THR A 85 -24.15 1.84 -0.83
CA THR A 85 -24.93 0.85 -1.58
C THR A 85 -26.04 0.30 -0.68
N ASP A 86 -27.24 0.17 -1.23
CA ASP A 86 -28.36 -0.49 -0.54
C ASP A 86 -29.01 -1.52 -1.47
N PRO A 87 -28.82 -2.83 -1.22
CA PRO A 87 -29.40 -3.90 -2.04
C PRO A 87 -30.93 -3.95 -1.95
N ARG A 88 -31.54 -3.20 -1.03
CA ARG A 88 -33.00 -3.08 -0.91
C ARG A 88 -33.62 -2.08 -1.88
N LEU A 89 -32.80 -1.27 -2.57
CA LEU A 89 -33.32 -0.29 -3.53
C LEU A 89 -34.03 -1.00 -4.68
N THR A 90 -35.30 -0.65 -4.87
CA THR A 90 -36.14 -1.09 -5.98
C THR A 90 -36.37 0.03 -6.98
N PHE A 91 -36.90 -0.29 -8.18
CA PHE A 91 -37.34 0.74 -9.12
C PHE A 91 -38.42 1.65 -8.51
N ASP A 92 -39.35 1.05 -7.75
CA ASP A 92 -40.36 1.79 -7.03
C ASP A 92 -39.71 2.62 -5.91
N THR A 93 -39.94 3.93 -5.96
CA THR A 93 -39.45 4.85 -4.94
C THR A 93 -40.26 4.63 -3.66
N PRO A 94 -39.62 4.27 -2.53
CA PRO A 94 -40.34 4.12 -1.27
C PRO A 94 -40.91 5.47 -0.83
N LEU A 95 -41.93 5.44 0.04
CA LEU A 95 -42.41 6.65 0.69
C LEU A 95 -41.25 7.25 1.49
N MET A 96 -40.70 8.35 0.99
CA MET A 96 -39.64 9.07 1.69
C MET A 96 -40.21 9.66 2.98
N PRO A 97 -39.48 9.60 4.11
CA PRO A 97 -39.91 10.28 5.31
C PRO A 97 -40.04 11.78 5.02
N THR A 98 -40.99 12.42 5.69
CA THR A 98 -41.13 13.88 5.61
C THR A 98 -39.82 14.55 6.07
N PRO A 99 -39.46 15.72 5.50
CA PRO A 99 -38.28 16.46 5.93
C PRO A 99 -38.25 16.65 7.45
N LEU A 100 -37.08 16.47 8.05
CA LEU A 100 -36.89 16.73 9.47
C LEU A 100 -37.08 18.23 9.74
N THR A 101 -37.89 18.57 10.73
CA THR A 101 -38.00 19.95 11.22
C THR A 101 -36.84 20.20 12.17
N LEU A 102 -35.82 20.90 11.68
CA LEU A 102 -34.64 21.19 12.50
C LEU A 102 -34.90 22.38 13.44
N PRO A 103 -34.28 22.37 14.64
CA PRO A 103 -34.32 23.52 15.54
C PRO A 103 -33.77 24.79 14.88
N PRO A 104 -34.29 25.98 15.21
CA PRO A 104 -33.75 27.23 14.71
C PRO A 104 -32.31 27.44 15.22
N HIS A 105 -31.51 28.24 14.50
CA HIS A 105 -30.09 28.40 14.85
C HIS A 105 -29.88 28.94 16.28
N SER A 106 -30.86 29.69 16.81
CA SER A 106 -30.87 30.22 18.17
C SER A 106 -31.11 29.16 19.25
N ALA A 107 -31.66 28.00 18.90
CA ALA A 107 -31.80 26.86 19.81
C ALA A 107 -30.46 26.19 20.12
N TRP A 108 -29.43 26.44 19.30
CA TRP A 108 -28.07 25.93 19.49
C TRP A 108 -27.23 26.77 20.47
N GLN A 109 -27.88 27.47 21.42
CA GLN A 109 -27.19 27.99 22.60
C GLN A 109 -26.91 26.81 23.53
N TYR A 110 -25.92 25.99 23.15
CA TYR A 110 -25.62 24.76 23.86
C TYR A 110 -25.40 25.02 25.35
N PRO A 111 -25.95 24.18 26.24
CA PRO A 111 -25.61 24.24 27.65
C PRO A 111 -24.10 24.03 27.82
N ARG A 112 -23.49 24.66 28.83
CA ARG A 112 -22.07 24.44 29.15
C ARG A 112 -21.77 22.99 29.53
N GLU A 113 -22.80 22.24 29.92
CA GLU A 113 -22.71 20.84 30.33
C GLU A 113 -23.72 19.99 29.55
N LEU A 114 -23.24 18.88 28.99
CA LEU A 114 -24.08 17.91 28.30
C LEU A 114 -24.62 16.88 29.29
N LYS A 115 -25.94 16.66 29.28
CA LYS A 115 -26.55 15.59 30.04
C LYS A 115 -26.45 14.27 29.27
N VAL A 116 -25.83 13.29 29.91
CA VAL A 116 -25.55 11.95 29.37
C VAL A 116 -26.15 10.91 30.32
N PRO A 117 -26.90 9.90 29.83
CA PRO A 117 -27.51 8.88 30.68
C PRO A 117 -26.48 8.12 31.52
N TYR A 118 -26.91 7.67 32.70
CA TYR A 118 -26.03 6.96 33.63
C TYR A 118 -25.40 5.70 33.01
N ILE A 119 -26.18 4.93 32.24
CA ILE A 119 -25.71 3.71 31.57
C ILE A 119 -24.53 3.98 30.63
N VAL A 120 -24.53 5.13 29.95
CA VAL A 120 -23.45 5.54 29.04
C VAL A 120 -22.21 5.93 29.83
N LYS A 121 -22.36 6.77 30.86
CA LYS A 121 -21.26 7.16 31.75
C LYS A 121 -20.58 5.96 32.40
N HIS A 122 -21.39 5.00 32.88
CA HIS A 122 -20.88 3.79 33.52
C HIS A 122 -20.10 2.92 32.53
N LEU A 123 -20.66 2.69 31.33
CA LEU A 123 -20.00 1.90 30.30
C LEU A 123 -18.67 2.53 29.87
N ILE A 124 -18.63 3.83 29.59
CA ILE A 124 -17.38 4.53 29.19
C ILE A 124 -16.31 4.39 30.28
N LYS A 125 -16.68 4.57 31.55
CA LYS A 125 -15.73 4.43 32.68
C LYS A 125 -15.24 2.99 32.82
N ASP A 126 -16.13 2.01 32.71
CA ASP A 126 -15.78 0.59 32.78
C ASP A 126 -14.83 0.18 31.64
N THR A 127 -15.14 0.56 30.40
CA THR A 127 -14.27 0.32 29.23
C THR A 127 -12.91 0.99 29.42
N HIS A 128 -12.85 2.22 29.93
CA HIS A 128 -11.59 2.90 30.21
C HIS A 128 -10.76 2.18 31.29
N LEU A 129 -11.41 1.70 32.36
CA LEU A 129 -10.76 0.92 33.41
C LEU A 129 -10.18 -0.40 32.87
N LYS A 130 -10.95 -1.15 32.08
CA LYS A 130 -10.48 -2.40 31.45
C LYS A 130 -9.33 -2.16 30.49
N SER A 131 -9.40 -1.11 29.67
CA SER A 131 -8.32 -0.73 28.76
C SER A 131 -7.04 -0.38 29.53
N ASN A 132 -7.13 0.37 30.63
CA ASN A 132 -5.97 0.72 31.45
C ASN A 132 -5.37 -0.49 32.20
N ARG A 133 -6.14 -1.58 32.35
CA ARG A 133 -5.66 -2.86 32.89
C ARG A 133 -5.13 -3.82 31.83
N GLY A 134 -5.24 -3.47 30.55
CA GLY A 134 -4.86 -4.35 29.43
C GLY A 134 -5.84 -5.51 29.19
N GLU A 135 -7.04 -5.45 29.76
CA GLU A 135 -8.07 -6.51 29.65
C GLU A 135 -8.91 -6.39 28.37
N GLU A 136 -8.92 -5.22 27.74
CA GLU A 136 -9.60 -4.97 26.47
C GLU A 136 -8.66 -4.32 25.46
N SER A 137 -8.94 -4.58 24.19
CA SER A 137 -8.23 -3.94 23.08
C SER A 137 -8.54 -2.43 23.07
N PRO A 138 -7.52 -1.55 23.02
CA PRO A 138 -7.69 -0.09 22.91
C PRO A 138 -8.59 0.36 21.75
N LEU A 139 -8.76 -0.51 20.74
CA LEU A 139 -9.52 -0.28 19.52
C LEU A 139 -11.00 0.09 19.79
N ASN A 140 -11.59 -0.38 20.90
CA ASN A 140 -13.02 -0.15 21.22
C ASN A 140 -13.32 1.24 21.80
N SER A 141 -12.32 1.90 22.39
CA SER A 141 -12.54 3.15 23.13
C SER A 141 -12.95 4.33 22.24
N HIS A 142 -12.36 4.45 21.06
CA HIS A 142 -12.69 5.52 20.10
C HIS A 142 -14.02 5.28 19.38
N ALA A 143 -14.35 4.02 19.08
CA ALA A 143 -15.65 3.66 18.53
C ALA A 143 -16.78 3.98 19.52
N LEU A 144 -16.54 3.74 20.82
CA LEU A 144 -17.48 4.12 21.88
C LEU A 144 -17.66 5.65 21.96
N PHE A 145 -16.58 6.42 21.80
CA PHE A 145 -16.67 7.88 21.76
C PHE A 145 -17.39 8.39 20.49
N ALA A 146 -17.18 7.76 19.34
CA ALA A 146 -17.92 8.07 18.12
C ALA A 146 -19.42 7.81 18.29
N ARG A 147 -19.79 6.69 18.94
CA ARG A 147 -21.17 6.36 19.29
C ARG A 147 -21.80 7.41 20.20
N GLU A 148 -21.10 7.87 21.24
CA GLU A 148 -21.60 8.90 22.16
C GLU A 148 -21.89 10.21 21.42
N LYS A 149 -20.96 10.66 20.56
CA LYS A 149 -21.19 11.84 19.72
C LYS A 149 -22.38 11.68 18.78
N PHE A 150 -22.56 10.50 18.21
CA PHE A 150 -23.69 10.20 17.32
C PHE A 150 -25.01 10.22 18.10
N ALA A 151 -25.05 9.63 19.29
CA ALA A 151 -26.23 9.66 20.17
C ALA A 151 -26.60 11.10 20.55
N PHE A 152 -25.61 11.92 20.94
CA PHE A 152 -25.88 13.32 21.24
C PHE A 152 -26.33 14.10 19.99
N ALA A 153 -25.80 13.78 18.81
CA ALA A 153 -26.24 14.38 17.56
C ALA A 153 -27.72 14.06 17.25
N LEU A 154 -28.22 12.86 17.59
CA LEU A 154 -29.64 12.53 17.46
C LEU A 154 -30.52 13.40 18.36
N ALA A 155 -30.12 13.57 19.63
CA ALA A 155 -30.83 14.46 20.55
C ALA A 155 -30.88 15.91 20.05
N VAL A 156 -29.75 16.41 19.57
CA VAL A 156 -29.58 17.74 18.95
C VAL A 156 -30.49 17.89 17.73
N LEU A 157 -30.53 16.92 16.81
CA LEU A 157 -31.41 16.96 15.63
C LEU A 157 -32.90 16.96 15.99
N ASP A 158 -33.26 16.38 17.13
CA ASP A 158 -34.61 16.36 17.70
C ASP A 158 -34.93 17.60 18.56
N GLY A 159 -34.02 18.59 18.60
CA GLY A 159 -34.21 19.83 19.36
C GLY A 159 -34.08 19.70 20.87
N ARG A 160 -33.49 18.60 21.34
CA ARG A 160 -33.22 18.36 22.74
C ARG A 160 -31.76 18.69 23.07
N ASP A 161 -31.54 19.17 24.29
CA ASP A 161 -30.22 19.45 24.87
C ASP A 161 -29.76 18.32 25.82
N GLU A 162 -30.58 17.28 25.96
CA GLU A 162 -30.37 16.12 26.82
C GLU A 162 -30.42 14.82 26.01
N MET A 163 -29.35 14.03 26.11
CA MET A 163 -29.29 12.69 25.53
C MET A 163 -30.01 11.69 26.44
N THR A 164 -30.88 10.89 25.85
CA THR A 164 -31.65 9.84 26.52
C THR A 164 -31.04 8.46 26.26
N GLU A 165 -31.52 7.43 26.98
CA GLU A 165 -31.13 6.05 26.70
C GLU A 165 -31.57 5.58 25.31
N GLU A 166 -32.65 6.16 24.78
CA GLU A 166 -33.14 5.85 23.44
C GLU A 166 -32.19 6.35 22.35
N ASP A 167 -31.65 7.56 22.50
CA ASP A 167 -30.60 8.09 21.59
C ASP A 167 -29.36 7.19 21.60
N TRP A 168 -28.97 6.71 22.78
CA TRP A 168 -27.87 5.76 22.92
C TRP A 168 -28.16 4.42 22.24
N ARG A 169 -29.39 3.91 22.36
CA ARG A 169 -29.85 2.69 21.70
C ARG A 169 -29.84 2.84 20.18
N LEU A 170 -30.38 3.94 19.65
CA LEU A 170 -30.41 4.26 18.22
C LEU A 170 -29.00 4.44 17.64
N ALA A 171 -28.13 5.18 18.34
CA ALA A 171 -26.72 5.27 17.95
C ALA A 171 -26.03 3.91 17.95
N GLY A 172 -26.44 2.99 18.83
CA GLY A 172 -25.97 1.60 18.82
C GLY A 172 -26.36 0.84 17.54
N VAL A 173 -27.48 1.16 16.91
CA VAL A 173 -27.84 0.63 15.58
C VAL A 173 -26.86 1.15 14.54
N ALA A 174 -26.60 2.46 14.52
CA ALA A 174 -25.64 3.09 13.62
C ALA A 174 -24.22 2.53 13.81
N SER A 175 -23.79 2.29 15.06
CA SER A 175 -22.48 1.68 15.35
C SER A 175 -22.36 0.26 14.80
N ARG A 176 -23.43 -0.55 14.84
CA ARG A 176 -23.40 -1.90 14.23
C ARG A 176 -23.32 -1.84 12.71
N VAL A 177 -24.04 -0.92 12.08
CA VAL A 177 -23.90 -0.68 10.63
C VAL A 177 -22.47 -0.27 10.30
N SER A 178 -21.91 0.68 11.07
CA SER A 178 -20.53 1.13 10.91
C SER A 178 -19.53 0.00 11.06
N GLU A 179 -19.68 -0.86 12.06
CA GLU A 179 -18.77 -1.98 12.26
C GLU A 179 -18.83 -2.97 11.08
N HIS A 180 -20.04 -3.35 10.66
CA HIS A 180 -20.22 -4.25 9.52
C HIS A 180 -19.67 -3.65 8.21
N THR A 181 -19.91 -2.36 7.96
CA THR A 181 -19.37 -1.66 6.78
C THR A 181 -17.85 -1.60 6.83
N ARG A 182 -17.26 -1.33 8.00
CA ARG A 182 -15.80 -1.30 8.18
C ARG A 182 -15.18 -2.66 7.91
N GLU A 183 -15.77 -3.74 8.45
CA GLU A 183 -15.32 -5.12 8.21
C GLU A 183 -15.37 -5.48 6.71
N TRP A 184 -16.48 -5.16 6.04
CA TRP A 184 -16.61 -5.38 4.60
C TRP A 184 -15.55 -4.59 3.81
N VAL A 185 -15.33 -3.31 4.13
CA VAL A 185 -14.31 -2.49 3.47
C VAL A 185 -12.91 -3.07 3.64
N ILE A 186 -12.57 -3.60 4.82
CA ILE A 186 -11.29 -4.28 5.08
C ILE A 186 -11.13 -5.49 4.16
N GLN A 187 -12.15 -6.34 4.08
CA GLN A 187 -12.12 -7.55 3.24
C GLN A 187 -11.95 -7.24 1.75
N GLU A 188 -12.68 -6.24 1.24
CA GLU A 188 -12.55 -5.78 -0.15
C GLU A 188 -11.18 -5.20 -0.43
N TRP A 189 -10.63 -4.43 0.50
CA TRP A 189 -9.30 -3.85 0.37
C TRP A 189 -8.19 -4.91 0.39
N GLU A 190 -8.27 -5.89 1.30
CA GLU A 190 -7.34 -7.02 1.36
C GLU A 190 -7.37 -7.82 0.05
N SER A 191 -8.58 -8.13 -0.45
CA SER A 191 -8.78 -8.85 -1.72
C SER A 191 -8.20 -8.07 -2.91
N ALA A 192 -8.42 -6.76 -2.97
CA ALA A 192 -7.87 -5.91 -4.01
C ALA A 192 -6.33 -5.82 -3.96
N THR A 193 -5.77 -5.76 -2.75
CA THR A 193 -4.33 -5.71 -2.50
C THR A 193 -3.64 -7.01 -2.90
N GLU A 194 -4.24 -8.16 -2.58
CA GLU A 194 -3.75 -9.47 -3.03
C GLU A 194 -3.80 -9.57 -4.56
N ALA A 195 -4.92 -9.18 -5.18
CA ALA A 195 -5.06 -9.21 -6.64
C ALA A 195 -4.07 -8.29 -7.36
N GLU A 196 -3.73 -7.13 -6.80
CA GLU A 196 -2.65 -6.27 -7.31
C GLU A 196 -1.28 -6.94 -7.15
N SER A 197 -0.97 -7.48 -5.97
CA SER A 197 0.31 -8.15 -5.70
C SER A 197 0.56 -9.31 -6.68
N VAL A 198 -0.47 -10.10 -6.99
CA VAL A 198 -0.39 -11.18 -7.98
C VAL A 198 -0.15 -10.64 -9.39
N ARG A 199 -0.81 -9.54 -9.77
CA ARG A 199 -0.62 -8.90 -11.08
C ARG A 199 0.79 -8.32 -11.23
N GLU A 200 1.29 -7.64 -10.20
CA GLU A 200 2.66 -7.13 -10.17
C GLU A 200 3.69 -8.25 -10.22
N GLY A 201 3.48 -9.33 -9.46
CA GLY A 201 4.34 -10.52 -9.48
C GLY A 201 4.44 -11.13 -10.89
N LYS A 202 3.30 -11.30 -11.58
CA LYS A 202 3.27 -11.79 -12.98
C LYS A 202 4.02 -10.85 -13.93
N LYS A 203 3.77 -9.54 -13.83
CA LYS A 203 4.43 -8.53 -14.66
C LYS A 203 5.94 -8.51 -14.45
N ASN A 204 6.40 -8.59 -13.20
CA ASN A 204 7.82 -8.63 -12.86
C ASN A 204 8.46 -9.94 -13.33
N GLY A 205 7.77 -11.07 -13.19
CA GLY A 205 8.22 -12.37 -13.72
C GLY A 205 8.40 -12.35 -15.23
N GLN A 206 7.44 -11.78 -15.98
CA GLN A 206 7.54 -11.63 -17.44
C GLN A 206 8.73 -10.75 -17.85
N LYS A 207 8.92 -9.60 -17.17
CA LYS A 207 10.07 -8.71 -17.41
C LYS A 207 11.40 -9.43 -17.16
N GLN A 208 11.50 -10.16 -16.05
CA GLN A 208 12.71 -10.89 -15.69
C GLN A 208 12.99 -12.05 -16.63
N PHE A 209 11.97 -12.78 -17.06
CA PHE A 209 12.09 -13.82 -18.07
C PHE A 209 12.59 -13.27 -19.41
N ALA A 210 11.98 -12.19 -19.91
CA ALA A 210 12.41 -11.53 -21.14
C ALA A 210 13.86 -11.02 -21.05
N ALA A 211 14.22 -10.38 -19.93
CA ALA A 211 15.58 -9.91 -19.69
C ALA A 211 16.61 -11.06 -19.64
N ASN A 212 16.26 -12.18 -19.00
CA ASN A 212 17.11 -13.36 -18.95
C ASN A 212 17.26 -14.01 -20.32
N GLN A 213 16.17 -14.11 -21.10
CA GLN A 213 16.21 -14.65 -22.46
C GLN A 213 17.12 -13.82 -23.36
N GLU A 214 17.00 -12.49 -23.31
CA GLU A 214 17.85 -11.57 -24.06
C GLU A 214 19.32 -11.69 -23.63
N ARG A 215 19.59 -11.75 -22.32
CA ARG A 215 20.95 -11.96 -21.81
C ARG A 215 21.55 -13.28 -22.31
N SER A 216 20.80 -14.39 -22.23
CA SER A 216 21.26 -15.68 -22.75
C SER A 216 21.46 -15.66 -24.27
N HIS A 217 20.62 -14.93 -25.02
CA HIS A 217 20.81 -14.74 -26.45
C HIS A 217 22.11 -13.98 -26.75
N GLN A 218 22.36 -12.86 -26.06
CA GLN A 218 23.59 -12.08 -26.21
C GLN A 218 24.84 -12.88 -25.82
N GLU A 219 24.79 -13.64 -24.73
CA GLU A 219 25.87 -14.54 -24.31
C GLU A 219 26.13 -15.62 -25.38
N ARG A 220 25.08 -16.19 -25.99
CA ARG A 220 25.22 -17.17 -27.08
C ARG A 220 25.82 -16.55 -28.35
N VAL A 221 25.35 -15.37 -28.76
CA VAL A 221 25.88 -14.65 -29.93
C VAL A 221 27.35 -14.30 -29.72
N LEU A 222 27.70 -13.78 -28.54
CA LEU A 222 29.08 -13.47 -28.18
C LEU A 222 29.96 -14.72 -28.18
N ARG A 223 29.50 -15.82 -27.57
CA ARG A 223 30.24 -17.09 -27.55
C ARG A 223 30.47 -17.64 -28.95
N ASN A 224 29.46 -17.62 -29.81
CA ASN A 224 29.58 -18.05 -31.21
C ASN A 224 30.55 -17.16 -32.00
N SER A 225 30.47 -15.83 -31.83
CA SER A 225 31.41 -14.90 -32.45
C SER A 225 32.86 -15.17 -32.02
N ARG A 226 33.10 -15.46 -30.73
CA ARG A 226 34.45 -15.80 -30.24
C ARG A 226 34.92 -17.15 -30.74
N ARG A 227 34.03 -18.15 -30.87
CA ARG A 227 34.33 -19.46 -31.46
C ARG A 227 34.84 -19.28 -32.89
N GLN A 228 34.12 -18.49 -33.69
CA GLN A 228 34.51 -18.21 -35.07
C GLN A 228 35.88 -17.51 -35.17
N GLN A 229 36.14 -16.55 -34.29
CA GLN A 229 37.45 -15.87 -34.26
C GLN A 229 38.61 -16.78 -33.83
N ILE A 230 38.36 -17.80 -32.99
CA ILE A 230 39.37 -18.82 -32.67
C ILE A 230 39.70 -19.62 -33.93
N ILE A 231 38.68 -20.09 -34.66
CA ILE A 231 38.83 -20.82 -35.92
C ILE A 231 39.65 -20.00 -36.91
N GLU A 232 39.25 -18.75 -37.17
CA GLU A 232 39.95 -17.84 -38.10
C GLU A 232 41.43 -17.66 -37.73
N LYS A 233 41.75 -17.49 -36.45
CA LYS A 233 43.13 -17.29 -35.98
C LYS A 233 43.99 -18.53 -36.11
N ILE A 234 43.43 -19.72 -35.85
CA ILE A 234 44.18 -20.98 -35.99
C ILE A 234 44.36 -21.34 -37.46
N ALA A 235 43.31 -21.20 -38.27
CA ALA A 235 43.36 -21.44 -39.72
C ALA A 235 44.40 -20.53 -40.41
N ALA A 236 44.50 -19.26 -40.01
CA ALA A 236 45.49 -18.33 -40.55
C ALA A 236 46.96 -18.73 -40.25
N CYS A 237 47.20 -19.59 -39.26
CA CYS A 237 48.52 -20.12 -38.94
C CYS A 237 48.84 -21.43 -39.68
N GLY A 238 47.87 -22.04 -40.35
CA GLY A 238 48.02 -23.32 -41.07
C GLY A 238 48.62 -24.42 -40.19
N HIS A 239 49.50 -25.24 -40.77
CA HIS A 239 50.16 -26.35 -40.08
C HIS A 239 51.14 -25.92 -38.97
N ALA A 240 51.47 -24.63 -38.83
CA ALA A 240 52.30 -24.15 -37.72
C ALA A 240 51.53 -24.13 -36.38
N GLY A 241 50.19 -24.01 -36.43
CA GLY A 241 49.31 -24.01 -35.26
C GLY A 241 49.59 -22.90 -34.24
N LEU A 242 48.83 -22.92 -33.15
CA LEU A 242 49.01 -22.04 -31.99
C LEU A 242 48.93 -22.84 -30.69
N THR A 243 49.72 -22.46 -29.69
CA THR A 243 49.50 -22.93 -28.32
C THR A 243 48.27 -22.25 -27.71
N ARG A 244 47.69 -22.86 -26.67
CA ARG A 244 46.54 -22.30 -25.94
C ARG A 244 46.82 -20.88 -25.44
N ASP A 245 47.99 -20.66 -24.84
CA ASP A 245 48.36 -19.35 -24.28
C ASP A 245 48.59 -18.30 -25.36
N GLU A 246 49.24 -18.64 -26.48
CA GLU A 246 49.42 -17.73 -27.61
C GLU A 246 48.07 -17.32 -28.21
N LEU A 247 47.12 -18.25 -28.29
CA LEU A 247 45.76 -17.96 -28.75
C LEU A 247 45.04 -17.03 -27.77
N LEU A 248 45.02 -17.35 -26.48
CA LEU A 248 44.33 -16.57 -25.45
C LEU A 248 44.90 -15.14 -25.32
N HIS A 249 46.20 -14.94 -25.55
CA HIS A 249 46.84 -13.62 -25.57
C HIS A 249 46.42 -12.75 -26.75
N LYS A 250 45.87 -13.33 -27.83
CA LYS A 250 45.35 -12.59 -28.99
C LYS A 250 43.95 -12.01 -28.75
N PHE A 251 43.34 -12.21 -27.58
CA PHE A 251 42.03 -11.67 -27.21
C PHE A 251 42.12 -10.72 -26.01
N HIS A 252 41.17 -9.78 -25.92
CA HIS A 252 41.07 -8.85 -24.80
C HIS A 252 40.84 -9.60 -23.48
N SER A 253 41.50 -9.14 -22.40
CA SER A 253 41.50 -9.79 -21.07
C SER A 253 40.10 -10.14 -20.55
N ARG A 254 39.12 -9.25 -20.73
CA ARG A 254 37.70 -9.43 -20.35
C ARG A 254 37.01 -10.70 -20.88
N TYR A 255 37.58 -11.40 -21.86
CA TYR A 255 37.01 -12.63 -22.43
C TYR A 255 37.75 -13.90 -22.01
N ARG A 256 38.86 -13.80 -21.28
CA ARG A 256 39.71 -14.96 -20.96
C ARG A 256 38.95 -16.08 -20.25
N ASP A 257 38.08 -15.73 -19.30
CA ASP A 257 37.26 -16.69 -18.55
C ASP A 257 36.30 -17.49 -19.45
N MET A 258 35.84 -16.89 -20.56
CA MET A 258 34.97 -17.55 -21.54
C MET A 258 35.78 -18.37 -22.57
N LEU A 259 36.96 -17.87 -22.94
CA LEU A 259 37.75 -18.45 -24.04
C LEU A 259 38.36 -19.81 -23.67
N GLY A 260 38.79 -20.00 -22.42
CA GLY A 260 39.34 -21.29 -21.97
C GLY A 260 38.37 -22.45 -22.16
N PRO A 261 37.17 -22.41 -21.53
CA PRO A 261 36.16 -23.46 -21.71
C PRO A 261 35.66 -23.60 -23.15
N LEU A 262 35.63 -22.50 -23.91
CA LEU A 262 35.24 -22.56 -25.32
C LEU A 262 36.28 -23.30 -26.17
N PHE A 263 37.57 -23.03 -25.93
CA PHE A 263 38.68 -23.71 -26.58
C PHE A 263 38.69 -25.20 -26.24
N ASP A 264 38.57 -25.53 -24.95
CA ASP A 264 38.59 -26.92 -24.48
C ASP A 264 37.42 -27.71 -25.12
N GLY A 265 36.22 -27.11 -25.17
CA GLY A 265 35.08 -27.71 -25.87
C GLY A 265 35.30 -27.85 -27.39
N MET A 266 36.05 -26.98 -28.04
CA MET A 266 36.39 -27.14 -29.48
C MET A 266 37.39 -28.28 -29.72
N VAL A 267 38.25 -28.57 -28.75
CA VAL A 267 39.16 -29.73 -28.81
C VAL A 267 38.38 -31.02 -28.57
N GLU A 268 37.46 -31.02 -27.61
CA GLU A 268 36.55 -32.16 -27.36
C GLU A 268 35.62 -32.43 -28.55
N ASP A 269 35.08 -31.37 -29.18
CA ASP A 269 34.27 -31.45 -30.40
C ASP A 269 35.07 -31.92 -31.63
N GLY A 270 36.40 -32.08 -31.52
CA GLY A 270 37.28 -32.51 -32.60
C GLY A 270 37.54 -31.47 -33.68
N ILE A 271 37.15 -30.20 -33.45
CA ILE A 271 37.39 -29.10 -34.40
C ILE A 271 38.85 -28.67 -34.38
N LEU A 272 39.45 -28.70 -33.18
CA LEU A 272 40.86 -28.41 -32.97
C LEU A 272 41.56 -29.69 -32.53
N VAL A 273 42.62 -30.04 -33.26
CA VAL A 273 43.43 -31.23 -32.96
C VAL A 273 44.85 -30.82 -32.60
N ARG A 274 45.54 -31.66 -31.83
CA ARG A 274 46.96 -31.43 -31.53
C ARG A 274 47.79 -31.60 -32.81
N ASN A 275 48.77 -30.73 -32.98
CA ASN A 275 49.68 -30.79 -34.12
C ASN A 275 50.58 -32.04 -34.00
N SER A 276 50.72 -32.80 -35.09
CA SER A 276 51.54 -34.01 -35.13
C SER A 276 53.03 -33.76 -34.94
N GLN A 277 53.50 -32.54 -35.21
CA GLN A 277 54.91 -32.13 -35.08
C GLN A 277 55.24 -31.49 -33.72
N ASP A 278 54.24 -30.94 -33.02
CA ASP A 278 54.38 -30.33 -31.69
C ASP A 278 53.06 -30.44 -30.92
N GLU A 279 52.97 -31.41 -30.01
CA GLU A 279 51.75 -31.69 -29.24
C GLU A 279 51.27 -30.53 -28.35
N ARG A 280 52.09 -29.48 -28.14
CA ARG A 280 51.70 -28.28 -27.40
C ARG A 280 50.87 -27.31 -28.24
N ARG A 281 50.89 -27.48 -29.57
CA ARG A 281 50.21 -26.63 -30.54
C ARG A 281 48.96 -27.31 -31.07
N TYR A 282 47.97 -26.49 -31.39
CA TYR A 282 46.69 -26.92 -31.96
C TYR A 282 46.54 -26.38 -33.37
N VAL A 283 46.00 -27.22 -34.24
CA VAL A 283 45.67 -26.95 -35.64
C VAL A 283 44.20 -27.27 -35.87
N MET A 284 43.65 -26.84 -37.01
CA MET A 284 42.32 -27.31 -37.43
C MET A 284 42.37 -28.81 -37.72
N ALA A 285 41.30 -29.54 -37.43
CA ALA A 285 41.15 -30.89 -37.98
C ALA A 285 41.10 -30.80 -39.52
N ASP A 286 41.85 -31.66 -40.20
CA ASP A 286 41.80 -31.75 -41.67
C ASP A 286 40.42 -32.29 -42.08
N GLU A 287 39.77 -31.64 -43.06
CA GLU A 287 38.47 -32.08 -43.61
C GLU A 287 38.58 -33.32 -44.53
N ASP A 288 39.76 -33.92 -44.68
CA ASP A 288 40.10 -34.90 -45.73
C ASP A 288 40.41 -36.34 -45.24
N GLU A 289 39.77 -36.82 -44.17
CA GLU A 289 39.73 -38.28 -43.86
C GLU A 289 38.33 -38.74 -43.42
N SER A 290 37.35 -38.64 -44.33
CA SER A 290 36.13 -39.46 -44.30
C SER A 290 35.81 -40.07 -45.65
#